data_AF-A0A2K9LV53-F1
#
_entry.id   AF-A0A2K9LV53-F1
#
_cell.length_a   1.000
_cell.length_b   1.000
_cell.length_c   1.000
_cell.angle_alpha   90.00
_cell.angle_beta   90.00
_cell.angle_gamma   90.00
#
_symmetry.space_group_name_H-M   'P 1'
#
loop_
_entity.id
_entity.type
_entity.pdbx_description
1 polymer ?
#
loop_
_entity_poly.entity_id
_entity_poly.type
_entity_poly.pdbx_seq_one_letter_code
_entity_poly.pdbx_strand_id
1 'polypeptide(L)'
;MLYSEIISVKTIVTDVLAAIGLAIIIFSPLIFSSIQRKVLNQRLHTRVDGEKLFEKLKYDLKLSKLTGVNKRKLYSDIDYAKTIFRGAMEYNSREVVWYFNELFAKKHIHSAVLKKAWLQMWVWILTLIVIFGGSYADFLVWLFDMQASASKPDSGFVSIWVLFICAAGISVLTKWMEFKKVKVVINDEVRQINLTKKEKVWKDYKIIYWISCAVQVSGFFLILINIFFRA
;
A
#
# COMPACT_ATOMS: atom_id res chain seq x y z
N MET A 1 -51.66 -11.27 7.32
CA MET A 1 -50.51 -12.18 7.09
C MET A 1 -50.17 -12.07 5.61
N LEU A 2 -48.90 -11.80 5.24
CA LEU A 2 -48.40 -11.30 3.92
C LEU A 2 -48.23 -9.76 3.80
N TYR A 3 -47.55 -9.14 4.75
CA TYR A 3 -46.97 -7.79 4.56
C TYR A 3 -45.51 -7.71 5.07
N SER A 4 -44.83 -8.85 5.19
CA SER A 4 -43.48 -8.95 5.76
C SER A 4 -42.40 -9.46 4.81
N GLU A 5 -42.70 -9.70 3.53
CA GLU A 5 -41.73 -10.34 2.61
C GLU A 5 -41.00 -9.36 1.66
N ILE A 6 -41.23 -8.05 1.79
CA ILE A 6 -40.51 -7.04 1.00
C ILE A 6 -39.95 -5.94 1.93
N ILE A 7 -39.25 -6.34 2.99
CA ILE A 7 -37.98 -5.63 3.27
C ILE A 7 -37.11 -5.99 2.06
N SER A 8 -37.22 -5.16 1.02
CA SER A 8 -36.82 -5.50 -0.35
C SER A 8 -35.40 -6.04 -0.37
N VAL A 9 -35.19 -7.23 -0.97
CA VAL A 9 -33.86 -7.82 -1.17
C VAL A 9 -32.89 -6.82 -1.82
N LYS A 10 -33.41 -5.90 -2.64
CA LYS A 10 -32.63 -4.81 -3.25
C LYS A 10 -32.03 -3.86 -2.20
N THR A 11 -32.79 -3.53 -1.16
CA THR A 11 -32.39 -2.68 -0.03
C THR A 11 -31.24 -3.30 0.77
N ILE A 12 -31.30 -4.62 1.01
CA ILE A 12 -30.21 -5.35 1.68
C ILE A 12 -28.95 -5.37 0.82
N VAL A 13 -29.10 -5.62 -0.49
CA VAL A 13 -27.96 -5.66 -1.42
C VAL A 13 -27.27 -4.30 -1.51
N THR A 14 -28.01 -3.19 -1.63
CA THR A 14 -27.42 -1.85 -1.75
C THR A 14 -26.75 -1.39 -0.45
N ASP A 15 -27.30 -1.76 0.72
CA ASP A 15 -26.69 -1.48 2.02
C ASP A 15 -25.37 -2.24 2.20
N VAL A 16 -25.33 -3.52 1.81
CA VAL A 16 -24.11 -4.32 1.82
C VAL A 16 -23.07 -3.75 0.86
N LEU A 17 -23.48 -3.29 -0.33
CA LEU A 17 -22.57 -2.64 -1.29
C LEU A 17 -22.00 -1.32 -0.74
N ALA A 18 -22.81 -0.50 -0.06
CA ALA A 18 -22.33 0.73 0.57
C ALA A 18 -21.33 0.44 1.70
N ALA A 19 -21.60 -0.57 2.53
CA ALA A 19 -20.68 -1.01 3.59
C ALA A 19 -19.37 -1.56 3.02
N ILE A 20 -19.42 -2.36 1.95
CA ILE A 20 -18.24 -2.85 1.24
C ILE A 20 -17.46 -1.67 0.62
N GLY A 21 -18.16 -0.71 0.02
CA GLY A 21 -17.56 0.51 -0.54
C GLY A 21 -16.76 1.30 0.51
N LEU A 22 -17.34 1.48 1.69
CA LEU A 22 -16.67 2.11 2.83
C LEU A 22 -15.42 1.32 3.27
N ALA A 23 -15.55 0.00 3.40
CA ALA A 23 -14.42 -0.86 3.78
C ALA A 23 -13.27 -0.79 2.75
N ILE A 24 -13.60 -0.75 1.46
CA ILE A 24 -12.63 -0.60 0.37
C ILE A 24 -11.88 0.73 0.52
N ILE A 25 -12.59 1.83 0.76
CA ILE A 25 -11.97 3.16 0.92
C ILE A 25 -10.95 3.16 2.07
N ILE A 26 -11.31 2.56 3.21
CA ILE A 26 -10.48 2.55 4.43
C ILE A 26 -9.28 1.60 4.30
N PHE A 27 -9.50 0.36 3.86
CA PHE A 27 -8.49 -0.72 3.96
C PHE A 27 -7.70 -0.95 2.68
N SER A 28 -8.17 -0.50 1.51
CA SER A 28 -7.43 -0.65 0.25
C SER A 28 -5.98 -0.14 0.32
N PRO A 29 -5.63 0.99 0.97
CA PRO A 29 -4.23 1.45 1.00
C PRO A 29 -3.28 0.41 1.60
N LEU A 30 -3.70 -0.30 2.65
CA LEU A 30 -2.89 -1.33 3.32
C LEU A 30 -2.76 -2.60 2.49
N ILE A 31 -3.84 -3.01 1.82
CA ILE A 31 -3.85 -4.18 0.92
C ILE A 31 -2.84 -3.94 -0.21
N PHE A 32 -2.89 -2.77 -0.85
CA PHE A 32 -1.97 -2.42 -1.93
C PHE A 32 -0.53 -2.24 -1.46
N SER A 33 -0.29 -1.75 -0.25
CA SER A 33 1.06 -1.76 0.35
C SER A 33 1.63 -3.18 0.47
N SER A 34 0.79 -4.14 0.85
CA SER A 34 1.18 -5.55 0.96
C SER A 34 1.43 -6.20 -0.40
N ILE A 35 0.61 -5.92 -1.41
CA ILE A 35 0.81 -6.37 -2.80
C ILE A 35 2.12 -5.77 -3.34
N GLN A 36 2.32 -4.47 -3.16
CA GLN A 36 3.55 -3.77 -3.57
C GLN A 36 4.79 -4.42 -2.94
N ARG A 37 4.74 -4.76 -1.65
CA ARG A 37 5.82 -5.48 -0.96
C ARG A 37 6.12 -6.83 -1.61
N LYS A 38 5.08 -7.62 -1.92
CA LYS A 38 5.26 -8.94 -2.58
C LYS A 38 5.92 -8.80 -3.95
N VAL A 39 5.45 -7.87 -4.78
CA VAL A 39 6.01 -7.63 -6.12
C VAL A 39 7.44 -7.11 -6.03
N LEU A 40 7.71 -6.18 -5.12
CA LEU A 40 9.06 -5.66 -4.90
C LEU A 40 10.02 -6.76 -4.43
N ASN A 41 9.57 -7.66 -3.57
CA ASN A 41 10.38 -8.80 -3.10
C ASN A 41 10.75 -9.79 -4.22
N GLN A 42 9.93 -9.90 -5.27
CA GLN A 42 10.22 -10.75 -6.42
C GLN A 42 11.15 -10.07 -7.43
N ARG A 43 11.14 -8.73 -7.50
CA ARG A 43 11.89 -7.95 -8.50
C ARG A 43 13.23 -7.42 -8.01
N LEU A 44 13.29 -7.00 -6.75
CA LEU A 44 14.48 -6.49 -6.08
C LEU A 44 14.91 -7.47 -5.01
N HIS A 45 16.18 -7.87 -5.05
CA HIS A 45 16.79 -8.77 -4.09
C HIS A 45 16.04 -10.11 -3.97
N THR A 46 16.45 -11.11 -4.75
CA THR A 46 16.00 -12.48 -4.54
C THR A 46 16.93 -13.20 -3.57
N ARG A 47 16.38 -14.08 -2.74
CA ARG A 47 17.17 -14.94 -1.85
C ARG A 47 18.21 -15.76 -2.61
N VAL A 48 17.86 -16.16 -3.83
CA VAL A 48 18.72 -16.92 -4.76
C VAL A 48 19.93 -16.08 -5.19
N ASP A 49 19.75 -14.79 -5.48
CA ASP A 49 20.87 -13.90 -5.85
C ASP A 49 21.86 -13.74 -4.69
N GLY A 50 21.35 -13.63 -3.45
CA GLY A 50 22.18 -13.61 -2.25
C GLY A 50 22.94 -14.91 -2.05
N GLU A 51 22.26 -16.05 -2.14
CA GLU A 51 22.91 -17.36 -1.99
C GLU A 51 24.03 -17.56 -3.03
N LYS A 52 23.79 -17.21 -4.31
CA LYS A 52 24.81 -17.25 -5.37
C LYS A 52 26.00 -16.32 -5.11
N LEU A 53 25.74 -15.07 -4.70
CA LEU A 53 26.80 -14.12 -4.41
C LEU A 53 27.70 -14.59 -3.27
N PHE A 54 27.11 -15.04 -2.15
CA PHE A 54 27.88 -15.49 -1.00
C PHE A 54 28.52 -16.86 -1.20
N GLU A 55 27.97 -17.70 -2.08
CA GLU A 55 28.62 -18.92 -2.54
C GLU A 55 29.86 -18.60 -3.40
N LYS A 56 29.78 -17.64 -4.32
CA LYS A 56 30.94 -17.15 -5.09
C LYS A 56 32.03 -16.59 -4.17
N LEU A 57 31.66 -15.74 -3.21
CA LEU A 57 32.61 -15.19 -2.23
C LEU A 57 33.27 -16.27 -1.35
N LYS A 58 32.53 -17.34 -1.03
CA LYS A 58 33.05 -18.50 -0.30
C LYS A 58 34.07 -19.27 -1.15
N TYR A 59 33.79 -19.50 -2.43
CA TYR A 59 34.73 -20.14 -3.35
C TYR A 59 36.01 -19.31 -3.53
N ASP A 60 35.90 -17.98 -3.65
CA ASP A 60 37.04 -17.09 -3.80
C ASP A 60 37.97 -17.11 -2.58
N LEU A 61 37.42 -17.26 -1.37
CA LEU A 61 38.20 -17.45 -0.14
C LEU A 61 38.67 -18.89 0.08
N LYS A 62 38.37 -19.83 -0.84
CA LYS A 62 38.65 -21.27 -0.71
C LYS A 62 38.11 -21.88 0.59
N LEU A 63 36.99 -21.36 1.09
CA LEU A 63 36.36 -21.84 2.32
C LEU A 63 35.50 -23.07 2.01
N SER A 64 35.74 -24.19 2.69
CA SER A 64 34.95 -25.41 2.51
C SER A 64 33.56 -25.31 3.15
N LYS A 65 33.46 -24.72 4.35
CA LYS A 65 32.22 -24.47 5.10
C LYS A 65 32.28 -23.17 5.90
N LEU A 66 31.13 -22.51 6.06
CA LEU A 66 30.95 -21.37 6.97
C LEU A 66 30.36 -21.91 8.28
N THR A 67 31.18 -22.08 9.31
CA THR A 67 30.76 -22.52 10.66
C THR A 67 30.71 -21.32 11.61
N GLY A 68 29.74 -21.29 12.53
CA GLY A 68 29.61 -20.22 13.53
C GLY A 68 29.10 -18.87 13.00
N VAL A 69 28.66 -18.79 11.74
CA VAL A 69 28.18 -17.55 11.13
C VAL A 69 26.66 -17.45 11.17
N ASN A 70 26.16 -16.28 11.57
CA ASN A 70 24.74 -15.98 11.48
C ASN A 70 24.37 -15.59 10.04
N LYS A 71 23.87 -16.58 9.27
CA LYS A 71 23.45 -16.39 7.87
C LYS A 71 22.46 -15.24 7.68
N ARG A 72 21.54 -15.04 8.63
CA ARG A 72 20.53 -13.96 8.52
C ARG A 72 21.18 -12.59 8.54
N LYS A 73 22.14 -12.36 9.45
CA LYS A 73 22.90 -11.10 9.51
C LYS A 73 23.76 -10.93 8.26
N LEU A 74 24.44 -12.00 7.82
CA LEU A 74 25.29 -12.00 6.62
C LEU A 74 24.58 -11.45 5.37
N TYR A 75 23.34 -11.89 5.13
CA TYR A 75 22.58 -11.44 3.97
C TYR A 75 21.99 -10.04 4.10
N SER A 76 22.04 -9.42 5.28
CA SER A 76 21.29 -8.20 5.59
C SER A 76 22.14 -7.01 6.03
N ASP A 77 23.35 -7.27 6.50
CA ASP A 77 24.26 -6.32 7.14
C ASP A 77 25.60 -6.34 6.40
N ILE A 78 25.94 -5.21 5.79
CA ILE A 78 27.15 -5.04 4.99
C ILE A 78 28.42 -5.11 5.84
N ASP A 79 28.39 -4.58 7.06
CA ASP A 79 29.57 -4.52 7.91
C ASP A 79 29.86 -5.91 8.48
N TYR A 80 28.82 -6.64 8.87
CA TYR A 80 28.95 -8.06 9.24
C TYR A 80 29.42 -8.93 8.06
N ALA A 81 29.01 -8.63 6.84
CA ALA A 81 29.50 -9.35 5.67
C ALA A 81 30.96 -9.01 5.34
N LYS A 82 31.37 -7.75 5.51
CA LYS A 82 32.76 -7.29 5.35
C LYS A 82 33.71 -7.91 6.38
N THR A 83 33.30 -8.14 7.62
CA THR A 83 34.18 -8.78 8.62
C THR A 83 34.53 -10.23 8.25
N ILE A 84 33.62 -10.93 7.57
CA ILE A 84 33.80 -12.35 7.20
C ILE A 84 34.46 -12.48 5.82
N PHE A 85 34.09 -11.64 4.86
CA PHE A 85 34.50 -11.78 3.46
C PHE A 85 35.43 -10.66 2.96
N ARG A 86 36.10 -9.91 3.84
CA ARG A 86 36.88 -8.71 3.52
C ARG A 86 37.70 -8.84 2.22
N GLY A 87 38.54 -9.87 2.14
CA GLY A 87 39.41 -10.10 0.98
C GLY A 87 38.63 -10.35 -0.31
N ALA A 88 37.66 -11.28 -0.31
CA ALA A 88 36.88 -11.58 -1.52
C ALA A 88 35.90 -10.48 -1.92
N MET A 89 35.45 -9.65 -0.96
CA MET A 89 34.62 -8.49 -1.23
C MET A 89 35.38 -7.34 -1.89
N GLU A 90 36.68 -7.20 -1.66
CA GLU A 90 37.49 -6.20 -2.37
C GLU A 90 37.56 -6.53 -3.87
N TYR A 91 37.77 -7.81 -4.23
CA TYR A 91 37.79 -8.28 -5.61
C TYR A 91 36.40 -8.27 -6.30
N ASN A 92 35.32 -8.57 -5.57
CA ASN A 92 33.94 -8.56 -6.09
C ASN A 92 33.11 -7.34 -5.62
N SER A 93 33.78 -6.23 -5.31
CA SER A 93 33.18 -5.06 -4.65
C SER A 93 31.92 -4.55 -5.35
N ARG A 94 31.91 -4.55 -6.68
CA ARG A 94 30.76 -4.13 -7.49
C ARG A 94 29.50 -4.95 -7.23
N GLU A 95 29.60 -6.28 -7.28
CA GLU A 95 28.44 -7.19 -7.11
C GLU A 95 27.88 -7.09 -5.68
N VAL A 96 28.77 -6.97 -4.70
CA VAL A 96 28.43 -6.81 -3.28
C VAL A 96 27.71 -5.49 -3.03
N VAL A 97 28.27 -4.38 -3.54
CA VAL A 97 27.66 -3.05 -3.42
C VAL A 97 26.28 -3.03 -4.08
N TRP A 98 26.14 -3.64 -5.26
CA TRP A 98 24.86 -3.75 -5.94
C TRP A 98 23.83 -4.53 -5.12
N TYR A 99 24.20 -5.68 -4.56
CA TYR A 99 23.31 -6.49 -3.72
C TYR A 99 22.79 -5.71 -2.50
N PHE A 100 23.67 -5.02 -1.77
CA PHE A 100 23.27 -4.26 -0.59
C PHE A 100 22.48 -2.99 -0.95
N ASN A 101 22.81 -2.32 -2.04
CA ASN A 101 22.04 -1.18 -2.54
C ASN A 101 20.62 -1.60 -2.95
N GLU A 102 20.44 -2.77 -3.58
CA GLU A 102 19.10 -3.30 -3.90
C GLU A 102 18.28 -3.55 -2.62
N LEU A 103 18.93 -4.10 -1.60
CA LEU A 103 18.31 -4.38 -0.32
C LEU A 103 17.90 -3.08 0.40
N PHE A 104 18.74 -2.04 0.32
CA PHE A 104 18.43 -0.72 0.87
C PHE A 104 17.27 -0.06 0.12
N ALA A 105 17.31 0.00 -1.21
CA ALA A 105 16.25 0.58 -2.04
C ALA A 105 14.90 -0.11 -1.80
N LYS A 106 14.91 -1.44 -1.69
CA LYS A 106 13.73 -2.24 -1.35
C LYS A 106 13.13 -1.83 -0.01
N LYS A 107 13.95 -1.69 1.04
CA LYS A 107 13.50 -1.24 2.37
C LYS A 107 12.94 0.18 2.31
N HIS A 108 13.60 1.07 1.57
CA HIS A 108 13.20 2.47 1.48
C HIS A 108 11.85 2.64 0.76
N ILE A 109 11.68 2.01 -0.41
CA ILE A 109 10.42 2.01 -1.16
C ILE A 109 9.29 1.43 -0.30
N HIS A 110 9.53 0.29 0.35
CA HIS A 110 8.52 -0.34 1.20
C HIS A 110 8.09 0.57 2.35
N SER A 111 9.05 1.17 3.06
CA SER A 111 8.78 2.10 4.16
C SER A 111 8.02 3.34 3.69
N ALA A 112 8.37 3.89 2.52
CA ALA A 112 7.70 5.05 1.95
C ALA A 112 6.22 4.77 1.63
N VAL A 113 5.92 3.64 0.98
CA VAL A 113 4.56 3.22 0.64
C VAL A 113 3.76 2.90 1.91
N LEU A 114 4.34 2.16 2.85
CA LEU A 114 3.66 1.76 4.07
C LEU A 114 3.26 2.96 4.95
N LYS A 115 4.17 3.93 5.13
CA LYS A 115 3.88 5.15 5.90
C LYS A 115 2.74 5.96 5.28
N LYS A 116 2.67 6.06 3.95
CA LYS A 116 1.62 6.79 3.25
C LYS A 116 0.29 6.03 3.27
N ALA A 117 0.32 4.71 3.14
CA ALA A 117 -0.87 3.87 3.30
C ALA A 117 -1.49 3.99 4.70
N TRP A 118 -0.67 3.98 5.76
CA TRP A 118 -1.16 4.21 7.13
C TRP A 118 -1.74 5.60 7.31
N LEU A 119 -1.06 6.64 6.80
CA LEU A 119 -1.59 8.01 6.87
C LEU A 119 -2.96 8.10 6.20
N GLN A 120 -3.12 7.49 5.03
CA GLN A 120 -4.40 7.47 4.32
C GLN A 120 -5.50 6.75 5.11
N MET A 121 -5.20 5.57 5.69
CA MET A 121 -6.14 4.86 6.56
C MET A 121 -6.55 5.72 7.77
N TRP A 122 -5.59 6.36 8.43
CA TRP A 122 -5.86 7.22 9.58
C TRP A 122 -6.71 8.45 9.24
N VAL A 123 -6.51 9.05 8.06
CA VAL A 123 -7.38 10.13 7.57
C VAL A 123 -8.83 9.65 7.52
N TRP A 124 -9.09 8.49 6.92
CA TRP A 124 -10.45 7.94 6.85
C TRP A 124 -11.03 7.59 8.22
N ILE A 125 -10.25 6.98 9.10
CA ILE A 125 -10.69 6.65 10.47
C ILE A 125 -11.05 7.92 11.24
N LEU A 126 -10.20 8.94 11.20
CA LEU A 126 -10.46 10.21 11.88
C LEU A 126 -11.68 10.91 11.31
N THR A 127 -11.85 10.91 9.99
CA THR A 127 -13.06 11.44 9.34
C THR A 127 -14.31 10.74 9.84
N LEU A 128 -14.30 9.40 9.94
CA LEU A 128 -15.44 8.66 10.48
C LEU A 128 -15.70 9.01 11.96
N ILE A 129 -14.66 9.08 12.79
CA ILE A 129 -14.81 9.46 14.21
C ILE A 129 -15.44 10.85 14.35
N VAL A 130 -15.00 11.83 13.56
CA VAL A 130 -15.55 13.19 13.57
C VAL A 130 -17.03 13.18 13.14
N ILE A 131 -17.36 12.42 12.11
CA ILE A 131 -18.73 12.30 11.61
C ILE A 131 -19.64 11.62 12.64
N PHE A 132 -19.20 10.51 13.24
CA PHE A 132 -19.96 9.83 14.30
C PHE A 132 -20.12 10.70 15.55
N GLY A 133 -19.09 11.46 15.93
CA GLY A 133 -19.14 12.34 17.10
C GLY A 133 -19.99 13.60 16.91
N GLY A 134 -20.07 14.12 15.68
CA GLY A 134 -20.83 15.33 15.37
C GLY A 134 -22.28 15.07 14.93
N SER A 135 -22.54 13.95 14.26
CA SER A 135 -23.83 13.65 13.62
C SER A 135 -24.47 12.35 14.11
N TYR A 136 -23.84 11.62 15.04
CA TYR A 136 -24.37 10.39 15.66
C TYR A 136 -24.95 9.39 14.63
N ALA A 137 -26.25 9.11 14.70
CA ALA A 137 -26.95 8.14 13.86
C ALA A 137 -27.17 8.65 12.43
N ASP A 138 -27.06 9.95 12.16
CA ASP A 138 -27.21 10.51 10.81
C ASP A 138 -26.17 9.96 9.84
N PHE A 139 -25.01 9.51 10.32
CA PHE A 139 -24.04 8.83 9.46
C PHE A 139 -24.54 7.48 8.94
N LEU A 140 -25.19 6.69 9.78
CA LEU A 140 -25.74 5.40 9.37
C LEU A 140 -26.94 5.61 8.45
N VAL A 141 -27.77 6.61 8.75
CA VAL A 141 -28.87 7.02 7.86
C VAL A 141 -28.29 7.56 6.54
N TRP A 142 -27.21 8.33 6.55
CA TRP A 142 -26.53 8.76 5.34
C TRP A 142 -25.92 7.57 4.58
N LEU A 143 -25.31 6.59 5.24
CA LEU A 143 -24.67 5.48 4.53
C LEU A 143 -25.68 4.52 3.88
N PHE A 144 -26.80 4.28 4.56
CA PHE A 144 -27.79 3.28 4.15
C PHE A 144 -29.05 3.89 3.51
N ASP A 145 -29.42 5.14 3.84
CA ASP A 145 -30.65 5.81 3.39
C ASP A 145 -30.45 7.32 3.13
N MET A 146 -29.63 7.65 2.12
CA MET A 146 -29.27 9.05 1.82
C MET A 146 -30.46 9.96 1.52
N GLN A 147 -31.55 9.43 0.95
CA GLN A 147 -32.71 10.25 0.60
C GLN A 147 -33.47 10.74 1.82
N ALA A 148 -33.73 9.83 2.77
CA ALA A 148 -34.36 10.19 4.03
C ALA A 148 -33.52 11.22 4.80
N SER A 149 -32.20 11.14 4.67
CA SER A 149 -31.28 12.14 5.22
C SER A 149 -31.41 13.49 4.49
N ALA A 150 -31.39 13.51 3.16
CA ALA A 150 -31.45 14.76 2.37
C ALA A 150 -32.78 15.53 2.54
N SER A 151 -33.89 14.83 2.83
CA SER A 151 -35.20 15.45 3.04
C SER A 151 -35.38 16.14 4.41
N LYS A 152 -34.46 15.94 5.36
CA LYS A 152 -34.57 16.49 6.72
C LYS A 152 -33.79 17.81 6.85
N PRO A 153 -34.44 18.90 7.32
CA PRO A 153 -33.82 20.22 7.41
C PRO A 153 -32.66 20.29 8.42
N ASP A 154 -32.69 19.48 9.49
CA ASP A 154 -31.63 19.43 10.51
C ASP A 154 -30.61 18.30 10.29
N SER A 155 -30.58 17.69 9.10
CA SER A 155 -29.69 16.55 8.85
C SER A 155 -28.23 16.96 8.65
N GLY A 156 -27.31 16.12 9.13
CA GLY A 156 -25.88 16.21 8.84
C GLY A 156 -25.49 15.91 7.38
N PHE A 157 -26.42 15.83 6.42
CA PHE A 157 -26.16 15.34 5.07
C PHE A 157 -25.05 16.11 4.35
N VAL A 158 -25.10 17.44 4.36
CA VAL A 158 -24.12 18.30 3.67
C VAL A 158 -22.76 18.25 4.37
N SER A 159 -22.73 18.25 5.70
CA SER A 159 -21.48 18.23 6.47
C SER A 159 -20.73 16.90 6.30
N ILE A 160 -21.46 15.77 6.23
CA ILE A 160 -20.86 14.46 5.95
C ILE A 160 -20.20 14.45 4.55
N TRP A 161 -20.87 14.98 3.52
CA TRP A 161 -20.30 15.08 2.17
C TRP A 161 -19.06 15.98 2.11
N VAL A 162 -19.09 17.14 2.77
CA VAL A 162 -17.92 18.04 2.83
C VAL A 162 -16.74 17.33 3.50
N LEU A 163 -16.96 16.64 4.62
CA LEU A 163 -15.91 15.89 5.30
C LEU A 163 -15.36 14.73 4.44
N PHE A 164 -16.22 14.01 3.72
CA PHE A 164 -15.82 12.95 2.79
C PHE A 164 -14.98 13.50 1.62
N ILE A 165 -15.37 14.63 1.03
CA ILE A 165 -14.63 15.28 -0.07
C ILE A 165 -13.27 15.77 0.44
N CYS A 166 -13.21 16.37 1.62
CA CYS A 166 -11.94 16.77 2.25
C CYS A 166 -11.02 15.57 2.50
N ALA A 167 -11.55 14.47 3.04
CA ALA A 167 -10.80 13.23 3.25
C ALA A 167 -10.28 12.61 1.94
N ALA A 168 -11.11 12.65 0.89
CA ALA A 168 -10.73 12.22 -0.46
C ALA A 168 -9.60 13.11 -1.03
N GLY A 169 -9.70 14.43 -0.89
CA GLY A 169 -8.66 15.37 -1.31
C GLY A 169 -7.31 15.13 -0.61
N ILE A 170 -7.33 14.94 0.71
CA ILE A 170 -6.12 14.59 1.50
C ILE A 170 -5.56 13.23 1.05
N SER A 171 -6.43 12.26 0.76
CA SER A 171 -6.03 10.95 0.24
C SER A 171 -5.30 11.05 -1.11
N VAL A 172 -5.85 11.84 -2.05
CA VAL A 172 -5.23 12.10 -3.36
C VAL A 172 -3.86 12.77 -3.19
N LEU A 173 -3.77 13.80 -2.35
CA LEU A 173 -2.52 14.50 -2.06
C LEU A 173 -1.48 13.55 -1.45
N THR A 174 -1.91 12.67 -0.53
CA THR A 174 -1.07 11.64 0.08
C THR A 174 -0.53 10.65 -0.95
N LYS A 175 -1.37 10.19 -1.87
CA LYS A 175 -0.96 9.30 -2.96
C LYS A 175 -0.05 9.99 -3.97
N TRP A 176 -0.26 11.25 -4.27
CA TRP A 176 0.64 12.00 -5.12
C TRP A 176 2.03 12.20 -4.49
N MET A 177 2.10 12.48 -3.19
CA MET A 177 3.36 12.53 -2.45
C MET A 177 4.09 11.18 -2.44
N GLU A 178 3.36 10.07 -2.30
CA GLU A 178 3.91 8.72 -2.41
C GLU A 178 4.55 8.52 -3.79
N PHE A 179 3.83 8.83 -4.86
CA PHE A 179 4.30 8.69 -6.23
C PHE A 179 5.59 9.47 -6.48
N LYS A 180 5.65 10.74 -6.04
CA LYS A 180 6.86 11.57 -6.15
C LYS A 180 8.03 10.96 -5.38
N LYS A 181 7.82 10.58 -4.13
CA LYS A 181 8.89 10.03 -3.28
C LYS A 181 9.42 8.71 -3.84
N VAL A 182 8.53 7.81 -4.27
CA VAL A 182 8.93 6.52 -4.87
C VAL A 182 9.65 6.73 -6.20
N LYS A 183 9.20 7.68 -7.03
CA LYS A 183 9.88 8.02 -8.30
C LYS A 183 11.31 8.49 -8.06
N VAL A 184 11.53 9.35 -7.07
CA VAL A 184 12.87 9.83 -6.68
C VAL A 184 13.75 8.67 -6.23
N VAL A 185 13.26 7.85 -5.30
CA VAL A 185 14.02 6.69 -4.77
C VAL A 185 14.37 5.69 -5.89
N ILE A 186 13.45 5.40 -6.80
CA ILE A 186 13.72 4.51 -7.95
C ILE A 186 14.74 5.14 -8.91
N ASN A 187 14.67 6.46 -9.14
CA ASN A 187 15.57 7.13 -10.07
C ASN A 187 16.98 7.35 -9.50
N ASP A 188 17.10 7.50 -8.18
CA ASP A 188 18.37 7.81 -7.55
C ASP A 188 19.05 6.53 -7.05
N GLU A 189 18.33 5.62 -6.39
CA GLU A 189 18.92 4.41 -5.83
C GLU A 189 18.92 3.25 -6.83
N VAL A 190 17.80 2.97 -7.52
CA VAL A 190 17.73 1.81 -8.43
C VAL A 190 18.47 2.05 -9.75
N ARG A 191 18.52 3.30 -10.23
CA ARG A 191 19.31 3.66 -11.42
C ARG A 191 20.81 3.42 -11.23
N GLN A 192 21.33 3.69 -10.04
CA GLN A 192 22.75 3.50 -9.71
C GLN A 192 23.15 2.01 -9.71
N ILE A 193 22.18 1.12 -9.59
CA ILE A 193 22.39 -0.33 -9.57
C ILE A 193 22.30 -0.89 -11.00
N ASN A 194 21.13 -0.73 -11.66
CA ASN A 194 20.89 -1.29 -12.98
C ASN A 194 19.68 -0.61 -13.68
N LEU A 195 19.92 -0.08 -14.88
CA LEU A 195 18.89 0.57 -15.72
C LEU A 195 17.75 -0.38 -16.09
N THR A 196 18.03 -1.62 -16.45
CA THR A 196 17.02 -2.61 -16.86
C THR A 196 16.11 -3.02 -15.70
N LYS A 197 16.66 -3.11 -14.48
CA LYS A 197 15.84 -3.38 -13.27
C LYS A 197 15.00 -2.16 -12.89
N LYS A 198 15.55 -0.94 -13.00
CA LYS A 198 14.81 0.31 -12.78
C LYS A 198 13.53 0.36 -13.61
N GLU A 199 13.61 0.08 -14.90
CA GLU A 199 12.45 0.15 -15.80
C GLU A 199 11.36 -0.86 -15.40
N LYS A 200 11.74 -2.09 -15.07
CA LYS A 200 10.80 -3.13 -14.61
C LYS A 200 10.12 -2.74 -13.29
N VAL A 201 10.89 -2.30 -12.30
CA VAL A 201 10.37 -1.87 -10.99
C VAL A 201 9.44 -0.66 -11.14
N TRP A 202 9.80 0.30 -12.00
CA TRP A 202 8.97 1.47 -12.27
C TRP A 202 7.67 1.13 -12.99
N LYS A 203 7.72 0.22 -13.97
CA LYS A 203 6.52 -0.26 -14.68
C LYS A 203 5.57 -0.95 -13.70
N ASP A 204 6.07 -1.88 -12.89
CA ASP A 204 5.26 -2.62 -11.92
C ASP A 204 4.67 -1.68 -10.85
N TYR A 205 5.43 -0.70 -10.34
CA TYR A 205 4.92 0.31 -9.42
C TYR A 205 3.78 1.13 -10.03
N LYS A 206 3.92 1.61 -11.28
CA LYS A 206 2.86 2.38 -11.94
C LYS A 206 1.57 1.58 -12.09
N ILE A 207 1.67 0.30 -12.45
CA ILE A 207 0.50 -0.58 -12.57
C ILE A 207 -0.22 -0.69 -11.22
N ILE A 208 0.51 -1.02 -10.15
CA ILE A 208 -0.08 -1.17 -8.82
C ILE A 208 -0.65 0.15 -8.31
N TYR A 209 0.02 1.28 -8.58
CA TYR A 209 -0.44 2.62 -8.22
C TYR A 209 -1.79 2.94 -8.85
N TRP A 210 -1.94 2.76 -10.17
CA TRP A 210 -3.20 3.06 -10.86
C TRP A 210 -4.33 2.12 -10.45
N ILE A 211 -4.05 0.83 -10.24
CA ILE A 211 -5.04 -0.12 -9.72
C ILE A 211 -5.47 0.30 -8.30
N SER A 212 -4.54 0.73 -7.45
CA SER A 212 -4.87 1.21 -6.10
C SER A 212 -5.80 2.41 -6.12
N CYS A 213 -5.56 3.37 -7.03
CA CYS A 213 -6.46 4.52 -7.22
C CYS A 213 -7.83 4.08 -7.75
N ALA A 214 -7.86 3.19 -8.75
CA ALA A 214 -9.10 2.69 -9.35
C ALA A 214 -9.98 1.95 -8.32
N VAL A 215 -9.39 1.14 -7.44
CA VAL A 215 -10.13 0.45 -6.38
C VAL A 215 -10.75 1.44 -5.39
N GLN A 216 -10.05 2.51 -5.01
CA GLN A 216 -10.64 3.54 -4.14
C GLN A 216 -11.81 4.25 -4.81
N VAL A 217 -11.67 4.62 -6.09
CA VAL A 217 -12.75 5.20 -6.90
C VAL A 217 -13.94 4.23 -6.98
N SER A 218 -13.71 2.93 -7.15
CA SER A 218 -14.79 1.93 -7.14
C SER A 218 -15.52 1.87 -5.79
N GLY A 219 -14.82 2.06 -4.67
CA GLY A 219 -15.44 2.15 -3.35
C GLY A 219 -16.41 3.32 -3.24
N PHE A 220 -16.06 4.49 -3.79
CA PHE A 220 -16.98 5.64 -3.87
C PHE A 220 -18.18 5.35 -4.77
N PHE A 221 -17.97 4.70 -5.92
CA PHE A 221 -19.07 4.32 -6.81
C PHE A 221 -20.06 3.38 -6.11
N LEU A 222 -19.59 2.42 -5.31
CA LEU A 222 -20.48 1.53 -4.56
C LEU A 222 -21.36 2.27 -3.55
N ILE A 223 -20.82 3.30 -2.88
CA ILE A 223 -21.60 4.17 -1.99
C ILE A 223 -22.63 4.99 -2.80
N LEU A 224 -22.20 5.56 -3.93
CA LEU A 224 -23.08 6.36 -4.80
C LEU A 224 -24.21 5.55 -5.43
N ILE A 225 -23.96 4.28 -5.79
CA ILE A 225 -24.98 3.38 -6.33
C ILE A 225 -26.13 3.19 -5.34
N ASN A 226 -25.86 3.16 -4.02
CA ASN A 226 -26.91 3.08 -3.01
C ASN A 226 -27.90 4.27 -3.09
N ILE A 227 -27.42 5.44 -3.52
CA ILE A 227 -28.25 6.65 -3.71
C ILE A 227 -29.25 6.47 -4.86
N PHE A 228 -28.82 5.88 -5.97
CA PHE A 228 -29.62 5.77 -7.19
C PHE A 228 -30.68 4.66 -7.13
N PHE A 229 -30.44 3.58 -6.38
CA PHE A 229 -31.37 2.45 -6.30
C PHE A 229 -32.42 2.57 -5.19
N ARG A 230 -32.20 3.46 -4.21
CA ARG A 230 -33.20 3.85 -3.21
C ARG A 230 -33.94 5.14 -3.60
N ALA A 231 -33.64 5.71 -4.77
CA ALA A 231 -34.42 6.80 -5.38
C ALA A 231 -35.63 6.29 -6.15
#